data_AF-A0A4Y7IWC6-F1
#
_entry.id   AF-A0A4Y7IWC6-F1
#
_cell.length_a   1.000
_cell.length_b   1.000
_cell.length_c   1.000
_cell.angle_alpha   90.00
_cell.angle_beta   90.00
_cell.angle_gamma   90.00
#
_symmetry.space_group_name_H-M   'P 1'
#
loop_
_entity.id
_entity.type
_entity.pdbx_description
1 polymer ?
#
loop_
_entity_poly.entity_id
_entity_poly.type
_entity_poly.pdbx_seq_one_letter_code
_entity_poly.pdbx_strand_id
1 'polypeptide(L)' 'MYDDKGMDFTTDKLRPLVRKWQTLIEMRIDVKTTDNITSRTFCIRFTKQRDKQDRIC' A
#
# COMPACT_ATOMS: atom_id res chain seq x y z
N MET A 1 25.62 14.06 6.60
CA MET A 1 25.41 12.81 7.35
C MET A 1 23.94 12.75 7.75
N TYR A 2 23.06 12.42 6.80
CA TYR A 2 21.65 12.19 7.08
C TYR A 2 21.41 10.70 6.83
N ASP A 3 21.00 10.02 7.89
CA ASP A 3 20.58 8.62 7.87
C ASP A 3 19.13 8.60 7.36
N ASP A 4 18.93 8.09 6.15
CA ASP A 4 17.60 7.94 5.57
C ASP A 4 16.87 6.83 6.33
N LYS A 5 16.00 7.22 7.26
CA LYS A 5 15.22 6.28 8.05
C LYS A 5 14.04 5.77 7.20
N GLY A 6 13.93 4.46 7.08
CA GLY A 6 12.88 3.80 6.32
C GLY A 6 11.46 4.21 6.74
N MET A 7 10.54 4.15 5.78
CA MET A 7 9.15 4.55 5.97
C MET A 7 8.26 3.32 6.14
N ASP A 8 7.59 3.21 7.30
CA ASP A 8 6.64 2.15 7.62
C ASP A 8 5.27 2.71 7.99
N PHE A 9 4.20 2.02 7.59
CA PHE A 9 2.85 2.37 8.04
C PHE A 9 2.62 1.87 9.47
N THR A 10 2.03 2.73 10.30
CA THR A 10 1.62 2.31 11.63
C THR A 10 0.44 1.33 11.56
N THR A 11 0.43 0.37 12.47
CA THR A 11 -0.57 -0.70 12.52
C THR A 11 -2.01 -0.18 12.67
N ASP A 12 -2.20 0.96 13.34
CA ASP A 12 -3.51 1.61 13.48
C ASP A 12 -4.09 2.11 12.16
N LYS A 13 -3.23 2.40 11.17
CA LYS A 13 -3.65 2.84 9.83
C LYS A 13 -3.89 1.69 8.87
N LEU A 14 -3.12 0.60 8.98
CA LEU A 14 -3.28 -0.57 8.12
C LEU A 14 -4.52 -1.41 8.45
N ARG A 15 -4.78 -1.64 9.75
CA ARG A 15 -5.89 -2.48 10.21
C ARG A 15 -7.27 -2.07 9.70
N PRO A 16 -7.69 -0.79 9.70
CA PRO A 16 -9.03 -0.41 9.24
C PRO A 16 -9.20 -0.46 7.71
N LEU A 17 -8.11 -0.51 6.95
CA LEU A 17 -8.13 -0.59 5.49
C LEU A 17 -8.46 -2.01 5.00
N VAL A 18 -8.06 -3.04 5.75
CA VAL A 18 -8.40 -4.44 5.46
C VAL A 18 -9.82 -4.74 5.94
N ARG A 19 -10.70 -5.07 5.01
CA ARG A 19 -12.12 -5.41 5.25
C ARG A 19 -12.52 -6.54 4.32
N LYS A 20 -13.55 -7.31 4.67
CA LYS A 20 -14.05 -8.40 3.83
C LYS A 20 -14.63 -7.86 2.52
N TRP A 21 -14.53 -8.67 1.46
CA TRP A 21 -15.18 -8.47 0.16
C TRP A 21 -14.71 -7.25 -0.65
N GLN A 22 -13.45 -6.87 -0.48
CA GLN A 22 -12.75 -5.94 -1.36
C GLN A 22 -11.44 -6.61 -1.79
N THR A 23 -11.00 -6.31 -3.00
CA THR A 23 -9.75 -6.86 -3.52
C THR A 23 -8.56 -6.05 -2.98
N LEU A 24 -7.59 -6.76 -2.41
CA LEU A 24 -6.28 -6.22 -2.06
C LEU A 24 -5.40 -6.22 -3.31
N ILE A 25 -4.81 -5.08 -3.62
CA ILE A 25 -3.81 -4.92 -4.68
C ILE A 25 -2.50 -4.53 -3.99
N GLU A 26 -1.50 -5.40 -4.10
CA GLU A 26 -0.17 -5.18 -3.55
C GLU A 26 0.88 -5.12 -4.67
N MET A 27 1.85 -4.22 -4.54
CA MET A 27 2.95 -4.08 -5.49
C MET A 27 4.25 -3.78 -4.75
N ARG A 28 5.35 -4.35 -5.27
CA ARG A 28 6.71 -4.09 -4.81
C ARG A 28 7.56 -3.62 -5.97
N ILE A 29 8.34 -2.56 -5.77
CA ILE A 29 9.25 -2.02 -6.78
C ILE A 29 10.57 -1.69 -6.11
N ASP A 30 11.66 -2.10 -6.73
CA ASP A 30 13.00 -1.64 -6.38
C ASP A 30 13.37 -0.48 -7.31
N VAL A 31 13.58 0.70 -6.74
CA VAL A 31 13.88 1.94 -7.47
C VAL A 31 15.31 2.34 -7.18
N LYS A 32 16.06 2.68 -8.24
CA LYS A 32 17.38 3.30 -8.14
C LYS A 32 17.24 4.79 -8.43
N THR A 33 17.52 5.62 -7.44
CA THR A 33 17.47 7.08 -7.55
C THR A 33 18.73 7.60 -8.25
N THR A 34 18.67 8.81 -8.80
CA THR A 34 19.81 9.51 -9.44
C THR A 34 21.01 9.69 -8.51
N ASP A 35 20.76 9.67 -7.20
CA ASP A 35 21.79 9.82 -6.16
C ASP A 35 22.45 8.49 -5.78
N ASN A 36 22.30 7.45 -6.60
CA ASN A 36 22.80 6.08 -6.39
C ASN A 36 22.26 5.37 -5.12
N ILE A 37 21.16 5.87 -4.56
CA ILE A 37 20.45 5.20 -3.47
C ILE A 37 19.45 4.21 -4.09
N THR A 38 19.43 2.98 -3.57
CA THR A 38 18.45 1.96 -3.95
C THR A 38 17.41 1.84 -2.83
N SER A 39 16.14 2.04 -3.17
CA SER A 39 15.02 1.99 -2.23
C SER A 39 13.98 0.98 -2.70
N ARG A 40 13.38 0.24 -1.76
CA ARG A 40 12.26 -0.67 -2.03
C ARG A 40 10.96 -0.02 -1.61
N THR A 41 10.07 0.22 -2.57
CA THR A 41 8.75 0.81 -2.33
C THR A 41 7.67 -0.27 -2.38
N PHE A 42 6.77 -0.21 -1.40
CA PHE A 42 5.56 -1.02 -1.35
C PHE A 42 4.33 -0.13 -1.61
N CYS A 43 3.43 -0.60 -2.47
CA CYS A 43 2.14 0.04 -2.70
C CYS A 43 1.04 -0.92 -2.30
N ILE A 44 0.10 -0.45 -1.47
CA ILE A 44 -1.07 -1.21 -1.04
C ILE A 44 -2.31 -0.41 -1.41
N ARG A 45 -3.25 -1.03 -2.12
CA ARG A 45 -4.51 -0.41 -2.53
C ARG A 45 -5.67 -1.39 -2.35
N PHE A 46 -6.83 -0.85 -1.96
CA PHE A 46 -8.08 -1.59 -1.91
C PHE A 46 -9.07 -1.04 -2.94
N THR A 47 -9.89 -1.94 -3.51
CA THR A 47 -10.97 -1.55 -4.42
C THR A 47 -12.14 -0.96 -3.65
N LYS A 48 -12.65 0.20 -4.09
CA LYS A 48 -13.87 0.79 -3.53
C LYS A 48 -15.11 0.16 -4.20
N GLN A 49 -16.08 -0.27 -3.40
CA GLN A 49 -17.39 -0.68 -3.90
C GLN A 49 -18.18 0.55 -4.38
N ARG A 50 -18.90 0.42 -5.49
CA ARG A 50 -19.76 1.48 -6.00
C ARG A 50 -21.04 1.59 -5.16
N ASP A 51 -21.52 2.81 -4.93
CA ASP A 51 -22.80 3.02 -4.26
C ASP A 51 -23.92 2.34 -5.06
N LYS A 52 -24.72 1.47 -4.41
CA LYS A 52 -25.76 0.57 -4.98
C LYS A 52 -25.28 -0.68 -5.73
N GLN A 53 -24.03 -1.11 -5.55
CA GLN A 53 -23.60 -2.42 -6.05
C GLN A 53 -24.05 -3.52 -5.08
N ASP A 54 -25.11 -4.25 -5.41
CA ASP A 54 -25.48 -5.46 -4.68
C ASP A 54 -24.40 -6.53 -4.88
N ARG A 55 -23.93 -7.10 -3.77
CA ARG A 55 -23.00 -8.24 -3.81
C ARG A 55 -23.83 -9.48 -4.09
N ILE A 56 -24.04 -9.77 -5.37
CA ILE A 56 -24.72 -10.99 -5.79
C ILE A 56 -23.78 -12.16 -5.47
N CYS A 57 -24.30 -13.13 -4.69
CA CYS A 57 -23.64 -14.38 -4.34
C CYS A 57 -23.56 -15.32 -5.55
#